data_AF-A0A3P7I520-F1
#
_entry.id   AF-A0A3P7I520-F1
#
_cell.length_a   1.000
_cell.length_b   1.000
_cell.length_c   1.000
_cell.angle_alpha   90.00
_cell.angle_beta   90.00
_cell.angle_gamma   90.00
#
_symmetry.space_group_name_H-M   'P 1'
#
loop_
_entity.id
_entity.type
_entity.pdbx_description
1 polymer ?
#
loop_
_entity_poly.entity_id
_entity_poly.type
_entity_poly.pdbx_seq_one_letter_code
_entity_poly.pdbx_strand_id
1 'polypeptide(L)'
;MTGFIDIFILLSFRLPENLEEDESIVTCDVATQTLPANEAQEEVSAEAKPLDQISREWSEGKTISASDALRLVKRGIVKCRELESHLDAETAISVRRTFVAPDVLKQLPYQNYDYKYVTNSCCENVIGYIPIPVGVAGPLRLNGRDFYVPMATTEGALVASTNRGCSAVTRSGGVTANVFDEGMTRAPVVKFPTAQEAVWFDSSENFALVKSEFESTSRLVHENIVFCRFARLRQVEVAIDGNLAFIRFVAVTGDAMGMNMVSKGCSLAMHLLKQKFPTMQLLALSGNYCVDKKAAAINWIKGRGRSVVADCTIPANI
;
A
#
# COMPACT_ATOMS: atom_id res chain seq x y z
N MET A 1 2.27 15.59 20.06
CA MET A 1 1.78 15.72 18.67
C MET A 1 1.35 14.32 18.24
N THR A 2 0.11 13.96 18.54
CA THR A 2 -0.49 12.67 18.19
C THR A 2 -0.74 12.65 16.69
N GLY A 3 0.08 11.90 15.94
CA GLY A 3 -0.14 11.69 14.52
C GLY A 3 -1.36 10.79 14.34
N PHE A 4 -2.49 11.38 13.97
CA PHE A 4 -3.61 10.63 13.42
C PHE A 4 -3.15 10.04 12.08
N ILE A 5 -3.18 8.71 11.97
CA ILE A 5 -3.00 8.02 10.69
C ILE A 5 -4.38 8.01 10.06
N ASP A 6 -4.72 9.09 9.35
CA ASP A 6 -5.93 9.12 8.55
C ASP A 6 -5.69 8.30 7.28
N ILE A 7 -6.24 7.09 7.24
CA ILE A 7 -6.26 6.26 6.04
C ILE A 7 -7.49 6.70 5.22
N PHE A 8 -7.28 7.69 4.34
CA PHE A 8 -8.28 8.04 3.32
C PHE A 8 -8.16 7.06 2.14
N ILE A 9 -9.08 6.10 2.06
CA ILE A 9 -9.30 5.31 0.83
C ILE A 9 -10.42 6.00 0.05
N LEU A 10 -10.03 6.77 -0.97
CA LEU A 10 -10.97 7.41 -1.91
C LEU A 10 -11.30 6.42 -3.04
N LEU A 11 -12.49 5.85 -3.03
CA LEU A 11 -13.04 5.03 -4.12
C LEU A 11 -14.13 5.81 -4.86
N SER A 12 -13.83 6.48 -5.97
CA SER A 12 -14.90 7.17 -6.72
C SER A 12 -15.72 6.16 -7.53
N PHE A 13 -17.04 6.16 -7.38
CA PHE A 13 -17.95 5.39 -8.23
C PHE A 13 -18.90 6.33 -8.97
N ARG A 14 -19.14 6.03 -10.26
CA ARG A 14 -20.13 6.70 -11.10
C ARG A 14 -21.47 6.00 -10.91
N LEU A 15 -22.51 6.74 -10.54
CA LEU A 15 -23.88 6.22 -10.65
C LEU A 15 -24.24 6.18 -12.15
N PRO A 16 -24.79 5.06 -12.66
CA PRO A 16 -25.26 4.99 -14.04
C PRO A 16 -26.38 6.02 -14.28
N GLU A 17 -26.44 6.54 -15.50
CA GLU A 17 -27.36 7.63 -15.89
C GLU A 17 -28.84 7.21 -15.92
N ASN A 18 -29.14 5.91 -15.81
CA ASN A 18 -30.48 5.36 -15.67
C ASN A 18 -30.48 4.28 -14.59
N LEU A 19 -31.16 4.53 -13.47
CA LEU A 19 -31.54 3.49 -12.52
C LEU A 19 -32.93 2.99 -12.95
N GLU A 20 -32.98 1.89 -13.68
CA GLU A 20 -34.24 1.14 -13.82
C GLU A 20 -34.53 0.51 -12.46
N GLU A 21 -35.74 0.76 -11.92
CA GLU A 21 -36.25 0.14 -10.70
C GLU A 21 -36.59 -1.33 -10.98
N ASP A 22 -35.59 -2.21 -11.06
CA ASP A 22 -35.83 -3.63 -10.75
C ASP A 22 -34.57 -4.41 -10.36
N GLU A 23 -34.83 -5.46 -9.59
CA GLU A 23 -33.96 -6.51 -9.06
C GLU A 23 -33.31 -6.28 -7.68
N SER A 24 -33.82 -7.10 -6.75
CA SER A 24 -33.47 -7.25 -5.34
C SER A 24 -32.00 -7.01 -5.02
N ILE A 25 -31.75 -5.96 -4.23
CA ILE A 25 -30.46 -5.72 -3.60
C ILE A 25 -30.19 -6.88 -2.62
N VAL A 26 -29.44 -7.88 -3.05
CA VAL A 26 -28.84 -8.87 -2.15
C VAL A 26 -27.69 -8.18 -1.45
N THR A 27 -27.97 -7.48 -0.35
CA THR A 27 -26.92 -7.12 0.60
C THR A 27 -26.52 -8.40 1.33
N CYS A 28 -25.34 -8.94 1.01
CA CYS A 28 -24.72 -9.91 1.90
C CYS A 28 -24.44 -9.19 3.22
N ASP A 29 -24.92 -9.72 4.35
CA ASP A 29 -24.61 -9.20 5.68
C ASP A 29 -23.11 -9.38 5.96
N VAL A 30 -22.33 -8.31 5.73
CA VAL A 30 -20.87 -8.27 6.05
C VAL A 30 -20.63 -7.65 7.44
N ALA A 31 -21.68 -7.19 8.12
CA ALA A 31 -21.54 -6.49 9.40
C ALA A 31 -21.65 -7.45 10.60
N THR A 32 -20.59 -7.51 11.40
CA THR A 32 -20.53 -8.06 12.77
C THR A 32 -20.74 -9.57 12.94
N GLN A 33 -19.92 -10.39 12.27
CA GLN A 33 -19.74 -11.78 12.68
C GLN A 33 -18.57 -11.90 13.67
N THR A 34 -18.80 -11.47 14.91
CA THR A 34 -17.90 -11.78 16.04
C THR A 34 -18.53 -12.66 17.08
N LEU A 35 -19.78 -13.08 16.89
CA LEU A 35 -20.39 -14.11 17.71
C LEU A 35 -21.16 -15.05 16.78
N PRO A 36 -20.74 -16.32 16.63
CA PRO A 36 -21.69 -17.34 16.24
C PRO A 36 -22.82 -17.32 17.26
N ALA A 37 -24.07 -17.28 16.78
CA ALA A 37 -25.21 -17.63 17.61
C ALA A 37 -24.94 -19.03 18.17
N ASN A 38 -24.70 -19.14 19.48
CA ASN A 38 -24.68 -20.37 20.27
C ASN A 38 -24.61 -21.68 19.47
N GLU A 39 -23.48 -21.94 18.83
CA GLU A 39 -23.06 -23.28 18.49
C GLU A 39 -21.70 -23.47 19.16
N ALA A 40 -21.76 -23.83 20.43
CA ALA A 40 -20.69 -24.60 21.02
C ALA A 40 -20.56 -25.87 20.18
N GLN A 41 -19.71 -25.83 19.15
CA GLN A 41 -19.16 -27.06 18.61
C GLN A 41 -18.27 -27.63 19.70
N GLU A 42 -18.85 -28.54 20.48
CA GLU A 42 -18.09 -29.54 21.23
C GLU A 42 -17.17 -30.23 20.21
N GLU A 43 -15.89 -29.83 20.16
CA GLU A 43 -14.86 -30.66 19.57
C GLU A 43 -14.79 -31.92 20.42
N VAL A 44 -15.47 -32.97 19.94
CA VAL A 44 -15.33 -34.34 20.40
C VAL A 44 -13.84 -34.64 20.46
N SER A 45 -13.32 -34.93 21.66
CA SER A 45 -11.91 -35.17 21.92
C SER A 45 -11.46 -36.45 21.22
N ALA A 46 -11.08 -36.34 19.94
CA ALA A 46 -10.27 -37.35 19.27
C ALA A 46 -8.93 -37.47 20.03
N GLU A 47 -8.47 -38.69 20.27
CA GLU A 47 -7.22 -38.95 20.98
C GLU A 47 -6.07 -38.14 20.34
N ALA A 48 -5.41 -37.32 21.16
CA ALA A 48 -4.39 -36.40 20.69
C ALA A 48 -3.21 -37.17 20.07
N LYS A 49 -3.00 -37.02 18.76
CA LYS A 49 -1.87 -37.63 18.05
C LYS A 49 -0.53 -37.24 18.74
N PRO A 50 0.49 -38.13 18.73
CA PRO A 50 1.83 -37.80 19.20
C PRO A 50 2.43 -36.63 18.42
N LEU A 51 3.18 -35.74 19.09
CA LEU A 51 3.79 -34.56 18.46
C LEU A 51 4.74 -34.92 17.31
N ASP A 52 5.47 -36.03 17.43
CA ASP A 52 6.40 -36.49 16.40
C ASP A 52 5.67 -36.90 15.12
N GLN A 53 4.48 -37.49 15.24
CA GLN A 53 3.65 -37.83 14.09
C GLN A 53 3.13 -36.57 13.41
N ILE A 54 2.62 -35.61 14.19
CA ILE A 54 2.11 -34.33 13.66
C ILE A 54 3.22 -33.53 12.97
N SER A 55 4.42 -33.51 13.57
CA SER A 55 5.57 -32.82 12.97
C SER A 55 6.00 -33.44 11.65
N ARG A 56 5.92 -34.77 11.51
CA ARG A 56 6.18 -35.44 10.22
C ARG A 56 5.09 -35.14 9.20
N GLU A 57 3.82 -35.23 9.60
CA GLU A 57 2.68 -34.87 8.73
C GLU A 57 2.82 -33.41 8.21
N TRP A 58 3.26 -32.49 9.08
CA TRP A 58 3.56 -31.11 8.68
C TRP A 58 4.72 -31.02 7.68
N SER A 59 5.85 -31.70 7.94
CA SER A 59 6.98 -31.70 7.01
C SER A 59 6.66 -32.35 5.66
N GLU A 60 5.72 -33.29 5.63
CA GLU A 60 5.21 -33.93 4.40
C GLU A 60 4.18 -33.07 3.64
N GLY A 61 3.83 -31.89 4.15
CA GLY A 61 2.88 -30.97 3.52
C GLY A 61 1.42 -31.43 3.63
N LYS A 62 1.10 -32.32 4.58
CA LYS A 62 -0.28 -32.76 4.82
C LYS A 62 -1.05 -31.70 5.61
N THR A 63 -2.32 -31.55 5.28
CA THR A 63 -3.24 -30.72 6.07
C THR A 63 -3.46 -31.35 7.44
N ILE A 64 -3.27 -30.56 8.49
CA ILE A 64 -3.45 -30.97 9.89
C ILE A 64 -4.60 -30.21 10.54
N SER A 65 -5.10 -30.70 11.67
CA SER A 65 -6.15 -30.01 12.43
C SER A 65 -5.65 -28.70 13.05
N ALA A 66 -6.56 -27.78 13.34
CA ALA A 66 -6.23 -26.51 14.00
C ALA A 66 -5.61 -26.71 15.39
N SER A 67 -6.12 -27.68 16.16
CA SER A 67 -5.61 -28.01 17.49
C SER A 67 -4.18 -28.58 17.43
N ASP A 68 -3.86 -29.41 16.44
CA ASP A 68 -2.52 -29.94 16.21
C ASP A 68 -1.55 -28.87 15.71
N ALA A 69 -1.99 -28.00 14.81
CA ALA A 69 -1.21 -26.84 14.37
C ALA A 69 -0.87 -25.91 15.54
N LEU A 70 -1.84 -25.64 16.42
CA LEU A 70 -1.61 -24.85 17.64
C LEU A 70 -0.57 -25.50 18.56
N ARG A 71 -0.58 -26.84 18.70
CA ARG A 71 0.41 -27.58 19.48
C ARG A 71 1.82 -27.42 18.88
N LEU A 72 1.97 -27.51 17.56
CA LEU A 72 3.25 -27.29 16.88
C LEU A 72 3.78 -25.87 17.09
N VAL A 73 2.91 -24.86 16.97
CA VAL A 73 3.27 -23.45 17.18
C VAL A 73 3.66 -23.18 18.64
N LYS A 74 2.91 -23.69 19.62
CA LYS A 74 3.23 -23.56 21.06
C LYS A 74 4.59 -24.18 21.43
N ARG A 75 5.00 -25.23 20.73
CA ARG A 75 6.31 -25.89 20.91
C ARG A 75 7.45 -25.25 20.12
N GLY A 76 7.15 -24.27 19.26
CA GLY A 76 8.14 -23.59 18.43
C GLY A 76 8.66 -24.43 17.25
N ILE A 77 7.98 -25.53 16.91
CA ILE A 77 8.34 -26.40 15.77
C ILE A 77 7.96 -25.71 14.46
N VAL A 78 6.83 -25.00 14.45
CA VAL A 78 6.31 -24.24 13.30
C VAL A 78 6.17 -22.77 13.67
N LYS A 79 6.54 -21.86 12.77
CA LYS A 79 6.37 -20.42 12.99
C LYS A 79 4.98 -19.96 12.52
N CYS A 80 4.42 -18.95 13.16
CA CYS A 80 3.11 -18.40 12.80
C CYS A 80 3.00 -18.00 11.32
N ARG A 81 4.07 -17.47 10.72
CA ARG A 81 4.10 -17.04 9.30
C ARG A 81 4.03 -18.20 8.29
N GLU A 82 4.22 -19.43 8.75
CA GLU A 82 4.24 -20.64 7.91
C GLU A 82 2.87 -21.35 7.93
N LEU A 83 1.88 -20.84 8.67
CA LEU A 83 0.59 -21.52 8.81
C LEU A 83 -0.17 -21.61 7.47
N GLU A 84 -0.16 -20.54 6.69
CA GLU A 84 -0.83 -20.47 5.38
C GLU A 84 -0.17 -21.33 4.30
N SER A 85 0.97 -22.01 4.58
CA SER A 85 1.55 -22.94 3.61
C SER A 85 0.75 -24.23 3.50
N HIS A 86 0.21 -24.74 4.62
CA HIS A 86 -0.45 -26.05 4.70
C HIS A 86 -1.90 -25.99 5.21
N LEU A 87 -2.37 -24.80 5.62
CA LEU A 87 -3.72 -24.56 6.10
C LEU A 87 -4.41 -23.49 5.25
N ASP A 88 -5.74 -23.54 5.19
CA ASP A 88 -6.52 -22.42 4.67
C ASP A 88 -6.34 -21.17 5.55
N ALA A 89 -6.56 -20.00 4.96
CA ALA A 89 -6.28 -18.73 5.61
C ALA A 89 -7.08 -18.53 6.91
N GLU A 90 -8.35 -18.93 6.94
CA GLU A 90 -9.20 -18.73 8.12
C GLU A 90 -8.76 -19.63 9.29
N THR A 91 -8.45 -20.90 9.01
CA THR A 91 -7.88 -21.82 10.00
C THR A 91 -6.53 -21.34 10.51
N ALA A 92 -5.63 -20.91 9.61
CA ALA A 92 -4.33 -20.34 9.99
C ALA A 92 -4.47 -19.12 10.92
N ILE A 93 -5.39 -18.22 10.59
CA ILE A 93 -5.71 -17.04 11.39
C ILE A 93 -6.28 -17.44 12.75
N SER A 94 -7.20 -18.40 12.80
CA SER A 94 -7.78 -18.92 14.06
C SER A 94 -6.71 -19.49 15.00
N VAL A 95 -5.80 -20.31 14.47
CA VAL A 95 -4.65 -20.85 15.21
C VAL A 95 -3.75 -19.72 15.73
N ARG A 96 -3.42 -18.76 14.88
CA ARG A 96 -2.58 -17.60 15.25
C ARG A 96 -3.22 -16.75 16.33
N ARG A 97 -4.52 -16.46 16.24
CA ARG A 97 -5.29 -15.71 17.25
C ARG A 97 -5.28 -16.42 18.59
N THR A 98 -5.48 -17.74 18.58
CA THR A 98 -5.47 -18.59 19.78
C THR A 98 -4.09 -18.63 20.43
N PHE A 99 -3.02 -18.59 19.64
CA PHE A 99 -1.65 -18.56 20.13
C PHE A 99 -1.24 -17.19 20.70
N VAL A 100 -1.59 -16.08 20.02
CA VAL A 100 -1.12 -14.73 20.35
C VAL A 100 -1.83 -14.15 21.57
N ALA A 101 -3.16 -14.06 21.53
CA ALA A 101 -3.95 -13.41 22.58
C ALA A 101 -5.44 -13.80 22.48
N PRO A 102 -5.83 -15.02 22.91
CA PRO A 102 -7.18 -15.54 22.70
C PRO A 102 -8.26 -14.67 23.35
N ASP A 103 -8.01 -14.13 24.56
CA ASP A 103 -9.01 -13.33 25.28
C ASP A 103 -9.18 -11.92 24.73
N VAL A 104 -8.09 -11.31 24.23
CA VAL A 104 -8.11 -9.94 23.70
C VAL A 104 -8.74 -9.89 22.31
N LEU A 105 -8.54 -10.93 21.51
CA LEU A 105 -8.93 -10.95 20.10
C LEU A 105 -10.38 -11.38 19.85
N LYS A 106 -11.14 -11.78 20.88
CA LYS A 106 -12.53 -12.27 20.73
C LYS A 106 -13.42 -11.33 19.92
N GLN A 107 -13.25 -10.02 20.08
CA GLN A 107 -14.05 -9.00 19.39
C GLN A 107 -13.47 -8.55 18.04
N LEU A 108 -12.26 -9.00 17.67
CA LEU A 108 -11.67 -8.67 16.38
C LEU A 108 -12.20 -9.65 15.32
N PRO A 109 -12.95 -9.19 14.29
CA PRO A 109 -13.50 -10.06 13.28
C PRO A 109 -12.41 -10.65 12.37
N TYR A 110 -12.66 -11.84 11.85
CA TYR A 110 -11.74 -12.52 10.92
C TYR A 110 -12.43 -13.52 9.97
N GLN A 111 -13.69 -13.88 10.21
CA GLN A 111 -14.39 -14.84 9.37
C GLN A 111 -14.94 -14.17 8.11
N ASN A 112 -15.20 -14.97 7.07
CA ASN A 112 -15.90 -14.54 5.85
C ASN A 112 -15.27 -13.33 5.14
N TYR A 113 -13.94 -13.24 5.21
CA TYR A 113 -13.15 -12.27 4.46
C TYR A 113 -12.30 -12.99 3.41
N ASP A 114 -12.23 -12.43 2.21
CA ASP A 114 -11.44 -13.02 1.12
C ASP A 114 -9.94 -12.74 1.28
N TYR A 115 -9.27 -13.58 2.05
CA TYR A 115 -7.84 -13.45 2.36
C TYR A 115 -6.91 -13.72 1.18
N LYS A 116 -7.41 -14.24 0.04
CA LYS A 116 -6.55 -14.53 -1.12
C LYS A 116 -5.85 -13.29 -1.68
N TYR A 117 -6.47 -12.12 -1.53
CA TYR A 117 -5.91 -10.83 -1.96
C TYR A 117 -4.95 -10.21 -0.94
N VAL A 118 -4.94 -10.69 0.30
CA VAL A 118 -4.11 -10.14 1.39
C VAL A 118 -2.81 -10.91 1.51
N THR A 119 -2.89 -12.23 1.48
CA THR A 119 -1.74 -13.12 1.65
C THR A 119 -0.67 -12.82 0.61
N ASN A 120 0.58 -12.65 1.06
CA ASN A 120 1.76 -12.33 0.24
C ASN A 120 1.69 -11.02 -0.56
N SER A 121 0.69 -10.18 -0.32
CA SER A 121 0.47 -8.95 -1.10
C SER A 121 0.32 -7.71 -0.23
N CYS A 122 -0.52 -7.76 0.81
CA CYS A 122 -0.89 -6.56 1.57
C CYS A 122 -0.51 -6.61 3.06
N CYS A 123 -0.53 -7.79 3.68
CA CYS A 123 -0.25 -7.94 5.11
C CYS A 123 0.25 -9.35 5.43
N GLU A 124 1.21 -9.43 6.35
CA GLU A 124 1.74 -10.68 6.90
C GLU A 124 1.23 -10.93 8.32
N ASN A 125 1.24 -12.19 8.77
CA ASN A 125 0.78 -12.60 10.11
C ASN A 125 -0.63 -12.08 10.46
N VAL A 126 -1.56 -12.17 9.51
CA VAL A 126 -2.94 -11.70 9.63
C VAL A 126 -3.63 -12.32 10.84
N ILE A 127 -4.31 -11.51 11.66
CA ILE A 127 -5.09 -11.98 12.82
C ILE A 127 -6.59 -11.63 12.73
N GLY A 128 -7.01 -11.06 11.59
CA GLY A 128 -8.34 -10.53 11.37
C GLY A 128 -8.29 -9.24 10.54
N TYR A 129 -9.35 -8.45 10.62
CA TYR A 129 -9.44 -7.15 9.98
C TYR A 129 -10.10 -6.13 10.92
N ILE A 130 -9.89 -4.84 10.66
CA ILE A 130 -10.52 -3.76 11.42
C ILE A 130 -11.64 -3.16 10.57
N PRO A 131 -12.92 -3.28 10.98
CA PRO A 131 -14.01 -2.60 10.32
C PRO A 131 -13.92 -1.10 10.59
N ILE A 132 -13.85 -0.29 9.53
CA ILE A 132 -13.87 1.17 9.61
C ILE A 132 -15.19 1.66 8.99
N PRO A 133 -16.00 2.49 9.68
CA PRO A 133 -17.22 3.04 9.11
C PRO A 133 -16.93 3.81 7.81
N VAL A 134 -17.72 3.53 6.77
CA VAL A 134 -17.61 4.20 5.47
C VAL A 134 -18.88 5.02 5.24
N GLY A 135 -18.72 6.34 5.17
CA GLY A 135 -19.78 7.27 4.77
C GLY A 135 -19.60 7.73 3.33
N VAL A 136 -20.61 8.44 2.80
CA VAL A 136 -20.55 9.06 1.47
C VAL A 136 -20.81 10.56 1.58
N ALA A 137 -20.01 11.36 0.88
CA ALA A 137 -20.20 12.80 0.72
C ALA A 137 -20.43 13.15 -0.76
N GLY A 138 -21.47 13.92 -1.06
CA GLY A 138 -21.76 14.34 -2.43
C GLY A 138 -23.20 14.78 -2.69
N PRO A 139 -23.53 15.14 -3.94
CA PRO A 139 -22.62 15.13 -5.10
C PRO A 139 -21.60 16.28 -5.04
N LEU A 140 -20.35 15.99 -5.41
CA LEU A 140 -19.31 16.96 -5.70
C LEU A 140 -19.22 17.15 -7.22
N ARG A 141 -19.64 18.32 -7.73
CA ARG A 141 -19.48 18.69 -9.13
C ARG A 141 -18.02 19.09 -9.39
N LEU A 142 -17.25 18.22 -10.03
CA LEU A 142 -15.84 18.43 -10.37
C LEU A 142 -15.65 18.31 -11.89
N ASN A 143 -15.06 19.34 -12.52
CA ASN A 143 -14.81 19.38 -13.97
C ASN A 143 -16.06 19.04 -14.80
N GLY A 144 -17.22 19.58 -14.38
CA GLY A 144 -18.51 19.36 -15.04
C GLY A 144 -19.17 18.00 -14.77
N ARG A 145 -18.63 17.17 -13.88
CA ARG A 145 -19.17 15.84 -13.54
C ARG A 145 -19.48 15.69 -12.06
N ASP A 146 -20.54 14.97 -11.73
CA ASP A 146 -20.92 14.72 -10.33
C ASP A 146 -20.27 13.45 -9.80
N PHE A 147 -19.69 13.54 -8.61
CA PHE A 147 -19.05 12.45 -7.91
C PHE A 147 -19.61 12.27 -6.51
N TYR A 148 -19.76 11.01 -6.08
CA TYR A 148 -20.01 10.65 -4.69
C TYR A 148 -18.71 10.09 -4.10
N VAL A 149 -18.23 10.72 -3.04
CA VAL A 149 -16.92 10.46 -2.44
C VAL A 149 -17.11 9.58 -1.21
N PRO A 150 -16.69 8.30 -1.22
CA PRO A 150 -16.68 7.50 0.00
C PRO A 150 -15.53 7.91 0.89
N MET A 151 -15.79 7.90 2.19
CA MET A 151 -14.86 8.32 3.22
C MET A 151 -14.90 7.29 4.35
N ALA A 152 -13.80 6.58 4.55
CA ALA A 152 -13.60 5.71 5.70
C ALA A 152 -13.04 6.52 6.86
N THR A 153 -13.79 6.68 7.95
CA THR A 153 -13.34 7.46 9.12
C THR A 153 -14.10 7.05 10.38
N THR A 154 -13.47 7.26 11.54
CA THR A 154 -14.11 7.20 12.86
C THR A 154 -14.33 8.57 13.46
N GLU A 155 -13.90 9.65 12.78
CA GLU A 155 -14.05 11.02 13.23
C GLU A 155 -15.50 11.51 13.04
N GLY A 156 -16.14 11.90 14.14
CA GLY A 156 -17.48 12.46 14.13
C GLY A 156 -17.55 13.76 13.32
N ALA A 157 -18.70 13.99 12.66
CA ALA A 157 -18.97 15.18 11.83
C ALA A 157 -18.08 15.39 10.58
N LEU A 158 -17.00 14.63 10.38
CA LEU A 158 -16.12 14.79 9.21
C LEU A 158 -16.87 14.59 7.88
N VAL A 159 -17.61 13.49 7.75
CA VAL A 159 -18.39 13.19 6.52
C VAL A 159 -19.49 14.23 6.31
N ALA A 160 -20.21 14.59 7.38
CA ALA A 160 -21.28 15.60 7.31
C ALA A 160 -20.77 16.98 6.91
N SER A 161 -19.62 17.40 7.47
CA SER A 161 -18.96 18.66 7.13
C SER A 161 -18.50 18.68 5.68
N THR A 162 -17.86 17.59 5.22
CA THR A 162 -17.45 17.42 3.82
C THR A 162 -18.66 17.48 2.89
N ASN A 163 -19.75 16.79 3.23
CA ASN A 163 -20.99 16.79 2.45
C ASN A 163 -21.61 18.19 2.31
N ARG A 164 -21.60 18.97 3.41
CA ARG A 164 -22.02 20.38 3.37
C ARG A 164 -21.14 21.21 2.42
N GLY A 165 -19.82 20.99 2.46
CA GLY A 165 -18.88 21.62 1.51
C GLY A 165 -19.18 21.25 0.06
N CYS A 166 -19.42 19.96 -0.24
CA CYS A 166 -19.82 19.50 -1.57
C CYS A 166 -21.11 20.20 -2.03
N SER A 167 -22.12 20.34 -1.16
CA SER A 167 -23.36 21.02 -1.48
C SER A 167 -23.14 22.49 -1.85
N ALA A 168 -22.34 23.22 -1.07
CA ALA A 168 -22.02 24.62 -1.36
C ALA A 168 -21.28 24.76 -2.70
N VAL A 169 -20.26 23.94 -2.94
CA VAL A 169 -19.48 23.94 -4.18
C VAL A 169 -20.36 23.60 -5.40
N THR A 170 -21.18 22.56 -5.30
CA THR A 170 -22.06 22.12 -6.39
C THR A 170 -23.13 23.17 -6.70
N ARG A 171 -23.74 23.80 -5.68
CA ARG A 171 -24.67 24.93 -5.86
C ARG A 171 -24.01 26.16 -6.48
N SER A 172 -22.69 26.29 -6.35
CA SER A 172 -21.89 27.38 -6.91
C SER A 172 -21.42 27.13 -8.35
N GLY A 173 -21.87 26.05 -8.99
CA GLY A 173 -21.48 25.68 -10.36
C GLY A 173 -20.36 24.62 -10.43
N GLY A 174 -19.84 24.19 -9.27
CA GLY A 174 -18.80 23.17 -9.16
C GLY A 174 -17.39 23.71 -8.98
N VAL A 175 -16.44 22.78 -8.92
CA VAL A 175 -15.01 23.03 -8.80
C VAL A 175 -14.30 22.59 -10.08
N THR A 176 -13.30 23.37 -10.50
CA THR A 176 -12.37 22.98 -11.57
C THR A 176 -11.07 22.51 -10.92
N ALA A 177 -10.51 21.39 -11.38
CA ALA A 177 -9.23 20.91 -10.89
C ALA A 177 -8.35 20.35 -12.02
N ASN A 178 -7.05 20.63 -11.91
CA ASN A 178 -6.05 20.23 -12.90
C ASN A 178 -4.83 19.62 -12.20
N VAL A 179 -4.32 18.54 -12.77
CA VAL A 179 -3.01 17.98 -12.42
C VAL A 179 -1.97 18.74 -13.24
N PHE A 180 -1.03 19.42 -12.57
CA PHE A 180 -0.01 20.23 -13.24
C PHE A 180 1.38 19.61 -13.18
N ASP A 181 1.60 18.64 -12.29
CA ASP A 181 2.84 17.86 -12.26
C ASP A 181 2.60 16.42 -11.77
N GLU A 182 3.42 15.51 -12.29
CA GLU A 182 3.40 14.10 -11.91
C GLU A 182 4.82 13.51 -11.90
N GLY A 183 5.18 12.89 -10.78
CA GLY A 183 6.47 12.24 -10.60
C GLY A 183 6.60 11.59 -9.23
N MET A 184 6.71 10.26 -9.20
CA MET A 184 7.09 9.53 -8.00
C MET A 184 8.61 9.58 -7.82
N THR A 185 9.06 9.65 -6.56
CA THR A 185 10.47 9.88 -6.24
C THR A 185 11.10 8.80 -5.39
N ARG A 186 12.36 8.48 -5.69
CA ARG A 186 13.26 7.69 -4.84
C ARG A 186 14.61 8.40 -4.80
N ALA A 187 15.20 8.50 -3.62
CA ALA A 187 16.47 9.17 -3.46
C ALA A 187 17.47 8.33 -2.66
N PRO A 188 18.32 7.53 -3.30
CA PRO A 188 19.47 6.89 -2.67
C PRO A 188 20.48 7.93 -2.17
N VAL A 189 21.25 7.49 -1.18
CA VAL A 189 22.44 8.19 -0.72
C VAL A 189 23.65 7.30 -0.98
N VAL A 190 24.62 7.87 -1.68
CA VAL A 190 25.90 7.23 -2.00
C VAL A 190 27.03 8.04 -1.39
N LYS A 191 28.13 7.36 -1.06
CA LYS A 191 29.35 7.96 -0.54
C LYS A 191 30.49 7.73 -1.51
N PHE A 192 31.17 8.80 -1.89
CA PHE A 192 32.39 8.75 -2.70
C PHE A 192 33.63 8.94 -1.81
N PRO A 193 34.81 8.49 -2.25
CA PRO A 193 36.07 8.82 -1.59
C PRO A 193 36.35 10.34 -1.59
N THR A 194 36.03 11.03 -2.70
CA THR A 194 36.23 12.47 -2.86
C THR A 194 34.95 13.17 -3.34
N ALA A 195 34.82 14.47 -3.07
CA ALA A 195 33.65 15.25 -3.48
C ALA A 195 33.55 15.45 -5.01
N GLN A 196 34.65 15.29 -5.75
CA GLN A 196 34.70 15.54 -7.20
C GLN A 196 33.83 14.55 -8.00
N GLU A 197 33.77 13.29 -7.56
CA GLU A 197 32.98 12.25 -8.21
C GLU A 197 31.47 12.44 -8.02
N ALA A 198 31.06 13.19 -6.99
CA ALA A 198 29.66 13.47 -6.71
C ALA A 198 28.99 14.41 -7.73
N VAL A 199 29.78 15.19 -8.49
CA VAL A 199 29.31 16.17 -9.49
C VAL A 199 29.04 15.52 -10.88
N TRP A 200 29.26 14.22 -11.02
CA TRP A 200 29.19 13.53 -12.32
C TRP A 200 27.81 13.60 -13.00
N PHE A 201 26.73 13.83 -12.26
CA PHE A 201 25.36 13.82 -12.81
C PHE A 201 24.97 15.05 -13.64
N ASP A 202 25.80 16.10 -13.70
CA ASP A 202 25.45 17.36 -14.38
C ASP A 202 25.54 17.29 -15.92
N SER A 203 26.13 16.23 -16.48
CA SER A 203 26.19 16.04 -17.94
C SER A 203 24.94 15.37 -18.51
N SER A 204 24.45 15.91 -19.64
CA SER A 204 23.30 15.38 -20.39
C SER A 204 23.52 13.94 -20.91
N GLU A 205 24.76 13.59 -21.28
CA GLU A 205 25.14 12.24 -21.72
C GLU A 205 25.00 11.23 -20.57
N ASN A 206 25.41 11.65 -19.36
CA ASN A 206 25.33 10.82 -18.16
C ASN A 206 23.88 10.58 -17.73
N PHE A 207 23.03 11.61 -17.85
CA PHE A 207 21.59 11.45 -17.65
C PHE A 207 20.97 10.45 -18.63
N ALA A 208 21.33 10.51 -19.93
CA ALA A 208 20.79 9.60 -20.93
C ALA A 208 21.15 8.13 -20.63
N LEU A 209 22.39 7.88 -20.18
CA LEU A 209 22.83 6.55 -19.76
C LEU A 209 22.05 6.05 -18.53
N VAL A 210 21.95 6.87 -17.49
CA VAL A 210 21.20 6.54 -16.26
C VAL A 210 19.72 6.31 -16.57
N LYS A 211 19.14 7.11 -17.46
CA LYS A 211 17.77 6.95 -17.93
C LYS A 211 17.57 5.62 -18.63
N SER A 212 18.43 5.28 -19.58
CA SER A 212 18.36 4.01 -20.30
C SER A 212 18.40 2.82 -19.34
N GLU A 213 19.25 2.87 -18.31
CA GLU A 213 19.37 1.80 -17.32
C GLU A 213 18.18 1.77 -16.35
N PHE A 214 17.71 2.93 -15.90
CA PHE A 214 16.53 3.01 -15.03
C PHE A 214 15.29 2.42 -15.73
N GLU A 215 15.12 2.75 -17.01
CA GLU A 215 14.03 2.28 -17.86
C GLU A 215 14.27 0.85 -18.38
N SER A 216 15.49 0.29 -18.29
CA SER A 216 15.83 -1.08 -18.71
C SER A 216 15.11 -2.16 -17.88
N THR A 217 14.58 -1.79 -16.71
CA THR A 217 13.59 -2.57 -15.95
C THR A 217 12.41 -3.07 -16.81
N SER A 218 12.20 -2.47 -17.99
CA SER A 218 11.19 -2.88 -18.96
C SER A 218 11.60 -4.02 -19.91
N ARG A 219 12.88 -4.40 -20.01
CA ARG A 219 13.39 -5.31 -21.07
C ARG A 219 14.21 -6.51 -20.58
N LEU A 220 14.75 -6.51 -19.36
CA LEU A 220 15.65 -7.58 -18.91
C LEU A 220 15.27 -8.10 -17.52
N VAL A 221 14.46 -9.16 -17.47
CA VAL A 221 14.58 -10.28 -16.53
C VAL A 221 14.09 -11.54 -17.25
N HIS A 222 14.87 -12.61 -17.17
CA HIS A 222 14.55 -13.96 -17.66
C HIS A 222 13.10 -14.38 -17.35
N GLU A 223 12.50 -15.09 -18.31
CA GLU A 223 11.26 -15.88 -18.20
C GLU A 223 10.07 -15.19 -17.49
N ASN A 224 9.20 -14.59 -18.32
CA ASN A 224 7.79 -14.33 -18.05
C ASN A 224 7.40 -13.23 -17.05
N ILE A 225 8.21 -12.21 -16.79
CA ILE A 225 7.69 -10.99 -16.14
C ILE A 225 8.21 -9.68 -16.77
N VAL A 226 7.35 -9.07 -17.59
CA VAL A 226 7.50 -7.69 -18.10
C VAL A 226 7.20 -6.73 -16.96
N PHE A 227 8.22 -6.28 -16.22
CA PHE A 227 7.97 -5.57 -14.96
C PHE A 227 7.71 -4.06 -15.06
N CYS A 228 8.10 -3.32 -16.11
CA CYS A 228 7.97 -1.85 -16.09
C CYS A 228 7.84 -1.18 -17.47
N ARG A 229 6.73 -1.33 -18.19
CA ARG A 229 6.42 -0.47 -19.36
C ARG A 229 6.14 0.99 -18.97
N PHE A 230 5.79 1.23 -17.72
CA PHE A 230 5.19 2.47 -17.26
C PHE A 230 6.17 3.43 -16.57
N ALA A 231 7.33 2.92 -16.10
CA ALA A 231 8.35 3.74 -15.45
C ALA A 231 9.08 4.58 -16.51
N ARG A 232 8.94 5.90 -16.44
CA ARG A 232 9.68 6.82 -17.32
C ARG A 232 10.42 7.85 -16.50
N LEU A 233 11.75 7.85 -16.57
CA LEU A 233 12.58 8.78 -15.81
C LEU A 233 12.46 10.18 -16.44
N ARG A 234 11.94 11.12 -15.66
CA ARG A 234 11.81 12.52 -16.07
C ARG A 234 13.06 13.32 -15.72
N GLN A 235 13.57 13.15 -14.51
CA GLN A 235 14.64 13.98 -13.98
C GLN A 235 15.43 13.23 -12.90
N VAL A 236 16.70 13.60 -12.77
CA VAL A 236 17.54 13.26 -11.61
C VAL A 236 18.04 14.56 -11.00
N GLU A 237 17.77 14.76 -9.71
CA GLU A 237 18.28 15.91 -8.95
C GLU A 237 19.34 15.40 -7.97
N VAL A 238 20.50 16.04 -7.90
CA VAL A 238 21.57 15.63 -6.98
C VAL A 238 21.84 16.74 -5.98
N ALA A 239 21.82 16.39 -4.70
CA ALA A 239 22.32 17.24 -3.63
C ALA A 239 23.58 16.61 -3.04
N ILE A 240 24.63 17.41 -2.92
CA ILE A 240 25.94 16.98 -2.41
C ILE A 240 26.10 17.51 -0.99
N ASP A 241 26.52 16.65 -0.07
CA ASP A 241 26.89 17.00 1.30
C ASP A 241 28.27 16.38 1.60
N GLY A 242 29.32 17.19 1.47
CA GLY A 242 30.70 16.71 1.57
C GLY A 242 31.02 15.67 0.50
N ASN A 243 31.26 14.42 0.92
CA ASN A 243 31.48 13.28 0.03
C ASN A 243 30.25 12.37 -0.13
N LEU A 244 29.08 12.81 0.34
CA LEU A 244 27.80 12.15 0.12
C LEU A 244 27.07 12.81 -1.06
N ALA A 245 26.40 11.99 -1.86
CA ALA A 245 25.47 12.45 -2.89
C ALA A 245 24.10 11.83 -2.68
N PHE A 246 23.08 12.68 -2.56
CA PHE A 246 21.68 12.32 -2.51
C PHE A 246 21.08 12.48 -3.90
N ILE A 247 20.78 11.36 -4.55
CA ILE A 247 20.40 11.34 -5.96
C ILE A 247 18.89 11.10 -6.04
N ARG A 248 18.08 12.13 -6.22
CA ARG A 248 16.62 12.06 -6.31
C ARG A 248 16.17 11.77 -7.73
N PHE A 249 15.78 10.53 -7.98
CA PHE A 249 15.13 10.09 -9.22
C PHE A 249 13.66 10.50 -9.20
N VAL A 250 13.20 11.12 -10.28
CA VAL A 250 11.81 11.51 -10.50
C VAL A 250 11.30 10.80 -11.74
N ALA A 251 10.29 9.94 -11.59
CA ALA A 251 9.74 9.14 -12.68
C ALA A 251 8.21 9.13 -12.69
N VAL A 252 7.63 9.06 -13.89
CA VAL A 252 6.20 8.79 -14.08
C VAL A 252 5.97 7.30 -13.98
N THR A 253 4.84 6.89 -13.41
CA THR A 253 4.55 5.49 -13.09
C THR A 253 3.19 5.00 -13.58
N GLY A 254 2.56 5.75 -14.49
CA GLY A 254 1.19 5.49 -14.95
C GLY A 254 0.19 5.66 -13.82
N ASP A 255 -0.76 4.73 -13.70
CA ASP A 255 -1.80 4.78 -12.66
C ASP A 255 -1.34 4.21 -11.31
N ALA A 256 -0.18 3.54 -11.27
CA ALA A 256 0.37 3.06 -10.02
C ALA A 256 0.96 4.23 -9.22
N MET A 257 0.80 4.18 -7.89
CA MET A 257 1.55 5.08 -6.98
C MET A 257 3.07 4.96 -7.21
N GLY A 258 3.54 3.78 -7.62
CA GLY A 258 4.83 3.67 -8.32
C GLY A 258 6.06 3.46 -7.44
N MET A 259 5.91 3.40 -6.12
CA MET A 259 7.05 3.32 -5.20
C MET A 259 7.97 2.11 -5.41
N ASN A 260 7.41 0.92 -5.63
CA ASN A 260 8.20 -0.29 -5.91
C ASN A 260 8.89 -0.20 -7.28
N MET A 261 8.20 0.37 -8.26
CA MET A 261 8.68 0.57 -9.62
C MET A 261 9.89 1.53 -9.64
N VAL A 262 9.77 2.70 -9.01
CA VAL A 262 10.88 3.66 -8.92
C VAL A 262 12.04 3.10 -8.09
N SER A 263 11.77 2.35 -7.01
CA SER A 263 12.83 1.70 -6.23
C SER A 263 13.62 0.67 -7.05
N LYS A 264 12.95 -0.15 -7.87
CA LYS A 264 13.62 -1.12 -8.75
C LYS A 264 14.48 -0.42 -9.82
N GLY A 265 13.92 0.58 -10.50
CA GLY A 265 14.68 1.38 -11.49
C GLY A 265 15.89 2.07 -10.86
N CYS A 266 15.72 2.61 -9.65
CA CYS A 266 16.81 3.19 -8.88
C CYS A 266 17.89 2.15 -8.54
N SER A 267 17.52 0.92 -8.18
CA SER A 267 18.49 -0.14 -7.89
C SER A 267 19.36 -0.48 -9.10
N LEU A 268 18.78 -0.57 -10.31
CA LEU A 268 19.55 -0.79 -11.54
C LEU A 268 20.47 0.39 -11.84
N ALA A 269 19.97 1.62 -11.72
CA ALA A 269 20.80 2.82 -11.86
C ALA A 269 21.98 2.82 -10.87
N MET A 270 21.76 2.37 -9.62
CA MET A 270 22.84 2.24 -8.65
C MET A 270 23.84 1.13 -9.01
N HIS A 271 23.40 0.01 -9.60
CA HIS A 271 24.30 -1.03 -10.10
C HIS A 271 25.21 -0.51 -11.22
N LEU A 272 24.67 0.22 -12.18
CA LEU A 272 25.46 0.88 -13.23
C LEU A 272 26.47 1.87 -12.64
N LEU A 273 26.05 2.70 -11.69
CA LEU A 273 26.97 3.64 -11.02
C LEU A 273 28.07 2.91 -10.26
N LYS A 274 27.77 1.78 -9.63
CA LYS A 274 28.76 0.96 -8.91
C LYS A 274 29.78 0.33 -9.86
N GLN A 275 29.38 -0.03 -11.08
CA GLN A 275 30.31 -0.50 -12.12
C GLN A 275 31.22 0.64 -12.60
N LYS A 276 30.67 1.85 -12.76
CA LYS A 276 31.42 3.03 -13.21
C LYS A 276 32.36 3.60 -12.14
N PHE A 277 31.91 3.59 -10.89
CA PHE A 277 32.64 4.05 -9.72
C PHE A 277 32.78 2.90 -8.72
N PRO A 278 33.75 1.98 -8.89
CA PRO A 278 33.92 0.82 -8.02
C PRO A 278 34.11 1.19 -6.54
N THR A 279 34.69 2.35 -6.28
CA THR A 279 34.94 2.92 -4.95
C THR A 279 33.71 3.55 -4.30
N MET A 280 32.64 3.83 -5.06
CA MET A 280 31.38 4.38 -4.55
C MET A 280 30.70 3.39 -3.61
N GLN A 281 30.26 3.85 -2.44
CA GLN A 281 29.48 3.03 -1.51
C GLN A 281 28.01 3.46 -1.55
N LEU A 282 27.11 2.54 -1.91
CA LEU A 282 25.68 2.74 -1.72
C LEU A 282 25.35 2.55 -0.24
N LEU A 283 25.06 3.63 0.48
CA LEU A 283 24.74 3.56 1.91
C LEU A 283 23.29 3.11 2.12
N ALA A 284 22.37 3.67 1.34
CA ALA A 284 20.96 3.28 1.34
C ALA A 284 20.27 3.65 0.02
N LEU A 285 19.30 2.83 -0.42
CA LEU A 285 18.41 3.17 -1.54
C LEU A 285 17.42 4.31 -1.21
N SER A 286 17.27 4.64 0.08
CA SER A 286 16.41 5.72 0.55
C SER A 286 17.13 6.55 1.62
N GLY A 287 17.85 7.58 1.19
CA GLY A 287 18.59 8.53 2.03
C GLY A 287 17.74 9.68 2.57
N ASN A 288 16.42 9.49 2.75
CA ASN A 288 15.50 10.54 3.21
C ASN A 288 15.49 11.85 2.39
N TYR A 289 15.94 11.81 1.13
CA TYR A 289 15.87 12.95 0.19
C TYR A 289 14.73 12.78 -0.86
N CYS A 290 13.87 11.76 -0.69
CA CYS A 290 12.76 11.50 -1.61
C CYS A 290 11.64 12.57 -1.55
N VAL A 291 10.95 12.84 -0.44
CA VAL A 291 10.92 12.24 0.91
C VAL A 291 9.64 11.41 1.09
N ASP A 292 9.74 10.18 1.57
CA ASP A 292 8.58 9.30 1.75
C ASP A 292 8.13 9.27 3.21
N LYS A 293 6.82 9.50 3.45
CA LYS A 293 6.15 9.41 4.75
C LYS A 293 6.76 10.27 5.88
N LYS A 294 7.47 11.35 5.53
CA LYS A 294 7.97 12.38 6.47
C LYS A 294 7.70 13.77 5.92
N ALA A 295 7.44 14.73 6.80
CA ALA A 295 7.33 16.14 6.43
C ALA A 295 8.67 16.68 5.92
N ALA A 296 8.68 17.27 4.73
CA ALA A 296 9.90 17.82 4.13
C ALA A 296 9.58 18.95 3.15
N ALA A 297 10.33 20.05 3.23
CA ALA A 297 10.17 21.21 2.36
C ALA A 297 10.36 20.88 0.87
N ILE A 298 11.22 19.91 0.55
CA ILE A 298 11.44 19.47 -0.85
C ILE A 298 10.17 18.91 -1.48
N ASN A 299 9.34 18.16 -0.73
CA ASN A 299 8.07 17.66 -1.26
C ASN A 299 7.08 18.80 -1.52
N TRP A 300 7.10 19.83 -0.68
CA TRP A 300 6.26 21.02 -0.84
C TRP A 300 6.67 21.86 -2.05
N ILE A 301 7.97 22.13 -2.20
CA ILE A 301 8.50 23.03 -3.24
C ILE A 301 8.58 22.34 -4.60
N LYS A 302 9.01 21.07 -4.63
CA LYS A 302 9.27 20.34 -5.88
C LYS A 302 8.17 19.36 -6.26
N GLY A 303 7.16 19.17 -5.42
CA GLY A 303 6.14 18.14 -5.61
C GLY A 303 6.66 16.72 -5.39
N ARG A 304 5.71 15.79 -5.24
CA ARG A 304 5.92 14.34 -5.21
C ARG A 304 4.60 13.63 -5.44
N GLY A 305 4.58 12.63 -6.33
CA GLY A 305 3.35 11.96 -6.73
C GLY A 305 2.61 12.83 -7.75
N ARG A 306 1.39 13.27 -7.44
CA ARG A 306 0.60 14.18 -8.30
C ARG A 306 0.43 15.53 -7.62
N SER A 307 0.79 16.59 -8.31
CA SER A 307 0.55 17.97 -7.88
C SER A 307 -0.73 18.45 -8.53
N VAL A 308 -1.72 18.79 -7.69
CA VAL A 308 -3.09 19.12 -8.10
C VAL A 308 -3.44 20.51 -7.59
N VAL A 309 -4.10 21.30 -8.43
CA VAL A 309 -4.74 22.57 -8.06
C VAL A 309 -6.23 22.46 -8.31
N ALA A 310 -7.03 23.04 -7.43
CA ALA A 310 -8.49 23.09 -7.56
C ALA A 310 -9.01 24.44 -7.07
N ASP A 311 -9.97 25.02 -7.78
CA ASP A 311 -10.57 26.31 -7.45
C ASP A 311 -12.08 26.35 -7.74
N CYS A 312 -12.79 27.13 -6.93
CA CYS A 312 -14.20 27.45 -7.08
C CYS A 312 -14.51 28.81 -6.47
N THR A 313 -15.59 29.45 -6.90
CA THR A 313 -16.08 30.71 -6.31
C THR A 313 -17.44 30.45 -5.68
N ILE A 314 -17.57 30.71 -4.38
CA ILE A 314 -18.83 30.54 -3.65
C ILE A 314 -19.55 31.89 -3.57
N PRO A 315 -20.75 32.03 -4.17
CA PRO A 315 -21.54 33.26 -4.06
C PRO A 315 -21.97 33.54 -2.62
N ALA A 316 -22.15 34.82 -2.26
CA ALA A 316 -22.45 35.24 -0.89
C ALA A 316 -23.81 34.73 -0.34
N ASN A 317 -24.72 34.29 -1.22
CA ASN A 317 -26.04 33.79 -0.85
C ASN A 317 -26.09 32.25 -0.67
N ILE A 318 -24.97 31.56 -0.81
CA ILE A 318 -24.84 30.10 -0.64
C ILE A 318 -24.32 29.77 0.75
#